data_AF-A0A3E0PHC2-F1
#
_entry.id   AF-A0A3E0PHC2-F1
#
_cell.length_a   1.000
_cell.length_b   1.000
_cell.length_c   1.000
_cell.angle_alpha   90.00
_cell.angle_beta   90.00
_cell.angle_gamma   90.00
#
_symmetry.space_group_name_H-M   'P 1'
#
loop_
_entity.id
_entity.type
_entity.pdbx_description
1 polymer ?
#
loop_
_entity_poly.entity_id
_entity_poly.type
_entity_poly.pdbx_seq_one_letter_code
_entity_poly.pdbx_strand_id
1 'polypeptide(L)'
;MNRFPKILAAALAAAFLLSAATYTFPQAARERVPFKRLYNENSIFCSPSKNALVTKVQLEVLFSSERCENESSPEVEFDKQSLLSYRVGGDCMMKVAIDIQAVRSERKYLVFIENTWGGCRAGGVRRGWIVTEKIPDGYSVEFRELKIDDPENTLDALRPRLRKTEPDRRYFTREIQAKQIELHNCVSAAEGDPVVIRDRESLDDAIRKDASRQ
;
A
#
# COMPACT_ATOMS: atom_id res chain seq x y z
N MET A 1 -43.78 -4.58 -59.75
CA MET A 1 -42.48 -3.96 -59.42
C MET A 1 -42.46 -3.57 -57.94
N ASN A 2 -41.84 -4.41 -57.10
CA ASN A 2 -41.91 -4.35 -55.63
C ASN A 2 -40.95 -3.29 -55.05
N ARG A 3 -41.49 -2.16 -54.56
CA ARG A 3 -40.74 -1.10 -53.86
C ARG A 3 -40.63 -1.27 -52.34
N PHE A 4 -41.28 -2.28 -51.76
CA PHE A 4 -41.30 -2.51 -50.31
C PHE A 4 -39.97 -2.89 -49.63
N PRO A 5 -39.01 -3.63 -50.24
CA PRO A 5 -37.85 -4.11 -49.50
C PRO A 5 -36.78 -3.03 -49.20
N LYS A 6 -36.84 -1.85 -49.84
CA LYS A 6 -35.84 -0.78 -49.64
C LYS A 6 -36.11 0.10 -48.41
N ILE A 7 -37.36 0.21 -47.98
CA ILE A 7 -37.75 1.06 -46.84
C ILE A 7 -37.47 0.34 -45.52
N LEU A 8 -37.65 -0.98 -45.47
CA LEU A 8 -37.39 -1.77 -44.25
C LEU A 8 -35.89 -1.83 -43.89
N ALA A 9 -35.01 -1.90 -44.89
CA ALA A 9 -33.56 -1.93 -44.68
C ALA A 9 -33.02 -0.60 -44.13
N ALA A 10 -33.58 0.54 -44.54
CA ALA A 10 -33.19 1.85 -44.04
C ALA A 10 -33.62 2.08 -42.59
N ALA A 11 -34.80 1.57 -42.19
CA ALA A 11 -35.28 1.69 -40.81
C ALA A 11 -34.46 0.84 -39.82
N LEU A 12 -34.01 -0.35 -40.23
CA LEU A 12 -33.15 -1.21 -39.41
C LEU A 12 -31.73 -0.65 -39.24
N ALA A 13 -31.19 0.01 -40.26
CA ALA A 13 -29.89 0.69 -40.17
C ALA A 13 -29.93 1.92 -39.23
N ALA A 14 -31.04 2.66 -39.22
CA ALA A 14 -31.23 3.79 -38.29
C ALA A 14 -31.38 3.32 -36.83
N ALA A 15 -32.05 2.19 -36.59
CA ALA A 15 -32.19 1.63 -35.24
C ALA A 15 -30.83 1.14 -34.66
N PHE A 16 -29.93 0.60 -35.51
CA PHE A 16 -28.60 0.18 -35.07
C PHE A 16 -27.65 1.34 -34.75
N LEU A 17 -27.80 2.48 -35.42
CA LEU A 17 -26.96 3.67 -35.18
C LEU A 17 -27.34 4.45 -33.92
N LEU A 18 -28.57 4.28 -33.38
CA LEU A 18 -29.00 4.90 -32.12
C LEU A 18 -28.60 4.10 -30.86
N SER A 19 -28.20 2.84 -31.00
CA SER A 19 -27.71 2.00 -29.88
C SER A 19 -26.21 2.14 -29.59
N ALA A 20 -25.48 2.94 -30.37
CA ALA A 20 -24.11 3.36 -30.05
C ALA A 20 -24.08 4.60 -29.14
N ALA A 21 -25.15 4.82 -28.35
CA ALA A 21 -25.09 5.66 -27.17
C ALA A 21 -24.06 5.02 -26.23
N THR A 22 -22.82 5.49 -26.37
CA THR A 22 -21.66 5.17 -25.55
C THR A 22 -22.11 5.02 -24.10
N TYR A 23 -22.19 3.78 -23.63
CA TYR A 23 -22.32 3.46 -22.23
C TYR A 23 -21.00 3.88 -21.59
N THR A 24 -20.86 5.17 -21.31
CA THR A 24 -19.81 5.69 -20.46
C THR A 24 -20.14 5.18 -19.08
N PHE A 25 -19.52 4.05 -18.70
CA PHE A 25 -19.52 3.63 -17.32
C PHE A 25 -19.08 4.83 -16.49
N PRO A 26 -19.92 5.32 -15.56
CA PRO A 26 -19.54 6.44 -14.73
C PRO A 26 -18.33 5.99 -13.93
N GLN A 27 -17.17 6.52 -14.30
CA GLN A 27 -15.94 6.28 -13.58
C GLN A 27 -16.19 6.79 -12.16
N ALA A 28 -16.26 5.86 -11.20
CA ALA A 28 -16.63 6.16 -9.82
C ALA A 28 -15.84 7.39 -9.34
N ALA A 29 -16.55 8.49 -9.07
CA ALA A 29 -15.92 9.73 -8.67
C ALA A 29 -15.12 9.48 -7.39
N ARG A 30 -13.80 9.66 -7.47
CA ARG A 30 -12.90 9.54 -6.33
C ARG A 30 -12.73 10.91 -5.71
N GLU A 31 -13.11 11.02 -4.44
CA GLU A 31 -12.98 12.24 -3.66
C GLU A 31 -11.77 12.13 -2.74
N ARG A 32 -10.90 13.13 -2.75
CA ARG A 32 -9.75 13.16 -1.84
C ARG A 32 -10.22 13.45 -0.42
N VAL A 33 -9.78 12.63 0.52
CA VAL A 33 -10.13 12.77 1.93
C VAL A 33 -8.91 13.36 2.66
N PRO A 34 -9.03 14.53 3.29
CA PRO A 34 -7.95 15.06 4.10
C PRO A 34 -7.73 14.17 5.33
N PHE A 35 -6.47 13.93 5.69
CA PHE A 35 -6.14 13.41 7.01
C PHE A 35 -5.78 14.57 7.94
N LYS A 36 -6.24 14.50 9.18
CA LYS A 36 -6.07 15.55 10.19
C LYS A 36 -4.68 15.53 10.79
N ARG A 37 -4.12 14.33 10.95
CA ARG A 37 -2.82 14.15 11.59
C ARG A 37 -2.15 12.87 11.08
N LEU A 38 -0.85 12.93 10.89
CA LEU A 38 0.02 11.80 10.59
C LEU A 38 1.03 11.67 11.73
N TYR A 39 1.04 10.53 12.39
CA TYR A 39 2.04 10.18 13.38
C TYR A 39 3.05 9.25 12.73
N ASN A 40 4.17 9.82 12.30
CA ASN A 40 5.31 9.04 11.85
C ASN A 40 6.04 8.55 13.10
N GLU A 41 6.09 7.24 13.31
CA GLU A 41 6.76 6.71 14.49
C GLU A 41 8.29 6.71 14.32
N ASN A 42 8.96 7.22 15.35
CA ASN A 42 10.35 6.89 15.63
C ASN A 42 10.47 5.65 16.53
N SER A 43 9.43 5.29 17.29
CA SER A 43 9.42 4.10 18.15
C SER A 43 8.86 2.88 17.41
N ILE A 44 9.69 1.85 17.23
CA ILE A 44 9.39 0.68 16.38
C ILE A 44 8.34 -0.26 17.01
N PHE A 45 8.05 -0.08 18.30
CA PHE A 45 7.42 -1.11 19.13
C PHE A 45 5.91 -0.93 19.32
N CYS A 46 5.41 0.29 19.21
CA CYS A 46 4.00 0.61 19.51
C CYS A 46 3.16 0.96 18.28
N SER A 47 3.69 0.62 17.10
CA SER A 47 2.89 0.53 15.87
C SER A 47 2.32 -0.86 15.69
N PRO A 48 1.19 -0.96 14.99
CA PRO A 48 0.62 -2.24 14.64
C PRO A 48 1.42 -2.86 13.50
N SER A 49 1.37 -4.19 13.45
CA SER A 49 2.19 -5.00 12.54
C SER A 49 1.71 -5.01 11.09
N LYS A 50 0.55 -4.40 10.80
CA LYS A 50 -0.13 -4.44 9.51
C LYS A 50 -0.91 -3.16 9.17
N ASN A 51 -1.22 -3.03 7.88
CA ASN A 51 -2.13 -2.01 7.37
C ASN A 51 -3.57 -2.36 7.77
N ALA A 52 -4.26 -1.48 8.51
CA ALA A 52 -5.62 -1.75 8.98
C ALA A 52 -6.38 -0.48 9.35
N LEU A 53 -7.71 -0.60 9.39
CA LEU A 53 -8.56 0.27 10.20
C LEU A 53 -8.51 -0.22 11.64
N VAL A 54 -8.16 0.68 12.56
CA VAL A 54 -7.93 0.35 13.98
C VAL A 54 -9.12 0.82 14.80
N THR A 55 -9.59 -0.04 15.68
CA THR A 55 -10.68 0.27 16.63
C THR A 55 -10.12 0.84 17.94
N LYS A 56 -10.98 1.51 18.71
CA LYS A 56 -10.65 1.98 20.06
C LYS A 56 -10.08 0.87 20.94
N VAL A 57 -10.77 -0.27 20.97
CA VAL A 57 -10.35 -1.45 21.76
C VAL A 57 -8.98 -1.97 21.32
N GLN A 58 -8.72 -2.04 20.00
CA GLN A 58 -7.41 -2.48 19.49
C GLN A 58 -6.28 -1.51 19.89
N LEU A 59 -6.54 -0.21 19.88
CA LEU A 59 -5.58 0.80 20.30
C LEU A 59 -5.29 0.69 21.80
N GLU A 60 -6.33 0.59 22.62
CA GLU A 60 -6.22 0.44 24.08
C GLU A 60 -5.43 -0.82 24.45
N VAL A 61 -5.74 -1.96 23.82
CA VAL A 61 -5.00 -3.21 24.04
C VAL A 61 -3.51 -3.04 23.68
N LEU A 62 -3.18 -2.42 22.55
CA LEU A 62 -1.80 -2.22 22.12
C LEU A 62 -1.02 -1.35 23.12
N PHE A 63 -1.58 -0.21 23.52
CA PHE A 63 -0.93 0.75 24.42
C PHE A 63 -0.99 0.34 25.91
N SER A 64 -1.83 -0.63 26.28
CA SER A 64 -1.82 -1.24 27.63
C SER A 64 -0.70 -2.26 27.85
N SER A 65 0.04 -2.63 26.79
CA SER A 65 1.13 -3.59 26.91
C SER A 65 2.37 -2.97 27.57
N GLU A 66 3.12 -3.77 28.34
CA GLU A 66 4.39 -3.34 28.95
C GLU A 66 5.38 -2.74 27.94
N ARG A 67 5.28 -3.15 26.66
CA ARG A 67 6.11 -2.63 25.57
C ARG A 67 5.80 -1.18 25.19
N CYS A 68 4.62 -0.68 25.57
CA CYS A 68 4.11 0.63 25.20
C CYS A 68 3.78 1.53 26.38
N GLU A 69 4.13 1.12 27.61
CA GLU A 69 3.80 1.83 28.84
C GLU A 69 4.32 3.28 28.88
N ASN A 70 5.43 3.55 28.20
CA ASN A 70 6.07 4.88 28.17
C ASN A 70 5.82 5.64 26.85
N GLU A 71 4.99 5.12 25.95
CA GLU A 71 4.74 5.72 24.63
C GLU A 71 3.38 6.40 24.61
N SER A 72 3.33 7.62 24.06
CA SER A 72 2.06 8.35 23.93
C SER A 72 1.20 7.76 22.82
N SER A 73 -0.02 7.36 23.14
CA SER A 73 -0.99 6.90 22.15
C SER A 73 -1.43 8.04 21.22
N PRO A 74 -1.72 7.77 19.93
CA PRO A 74 -2.40 8.72 19.06
C PRO A 74 -3.69 9.26 19.68
N GLU A 75 -3.84 10.57 19.74
CA GLU A 75 -5.09 11.22 20.15
C GLU A 75 -6.14 11.03 19.04
N VAL A 76 -7.22 10.32 19.33
CA VAL A 76 -8.31 10.03 18.39
C VAL A 76 -9.68 10.10 19.07
N GLU A 77 -10.57 10.93 18.55
CA GLU A 77 -12.00 10.92 18.92
C GLU A 77 -12.75 9.90 18.04
N PHE A 78 -12.79 8.62 18.45
CA PHE A 78 -13.32 7.52 17.62
C PHE A 78 -14.79 7.67 17.17
N ASP A 79 -15.57 8.56 17.80
CA ASP A 79 -16.93 8.88 17.36
C ASP A 79 -16.95 9.83 16.15
N LYS A 80 -15.90 10.64 15.97
CA LYS A 80 -15.78 11.65 14.90
C LYS A 80 -14.66 11.37 13.91
N GLN A 81 -13.79 10.41 14.22
CA GLN A 81 -12.56 10.15 13.50
C GLN A 81 -12.36 8.65 13.28
N SER A 82 -11.48 8.34 12.34
CA SER A 82 -11.00 6.98 12.12
C SER A 82 -9.48 6.96 12.21
N LEU A 83 -8.97 5.89 12.82
CA LEU A 83 -7.55 5.64 12.95
C LEU A 83 -7.17 4.54 11.96
N LEU A 84 -6.30 4.87 11.02
CA LEU A 84 -5.69 3.91 10.13
C LEU A 84 -4.26 3.67 10.57
N SER A 85 -3.81 2.44 10.46
CA SER A 85 -2.41 2.12 10.60
C SER A 85 -1.79 1.74 9.28
N TYR A 86 -0.51 2.06 9.12
CA TYR A 86 0.26 1.58 7.98
C TYR A 86 1.64 1.07 8.40
N ARG A 87 2.14 0.14 7.61
CA ARG A 87 3.46 -0.43 7.64
C ARG A 87 3.90 -0.73 6.22
N VAL A 88 4.99 -0.11 5.79
CA VAL A 88 5.62 -0.36 4.49
C VAL A 88 7.09 -0.69 4.66
N GLY A 89 7.58 -1.62 3.85
CA GLY A 89 8.98 -2.04 3.83
C GLY A 89 9.66 -1.52 2.56
N GLY A 90 10.94 -1.21 2.64
CA GLY A 90 11.71 -0.71 1.51
C GLY A 90 13.19 -0.66 1.83
N ASP A 91 13.94 0.12 1.08
CA ASP A 91 15.35 0.37 1.36
C ASP A 91 15.53 1.38 2.51
N CYS A 92 16.74 1.49 3.05
CA CYS A 92 17.11 2.59 3.91
C CYS A 92 16.89 3.91 3.18
N MET A 93 16.62 4.97 3.95
CA MET A 93 16.23 6.28 3.42
C MET A 93 14.93 6.28 2.60
N MET A 94 14.09 5.23 2.68
CA MET A 94 12.79 5.27 2.02
C MET A 94 11.97 6.48 2.48
N LYS A 95 11.22 7.05 1.53
CA LYS A 95 10.26 8.13 1.74
C LYS A 95 8.86 7.60 1.51
N VAL A 96 7.93 8.02 2.36
CA VAL A 96 6.55 7.59 2.31
C VAL A 96 5.64 8.80 2.14
N ALA A 97 4.81 8.77 1.10
CA ALA A 97 3.72 9.72 0.90
C ALA A 97 2.39 8.98 0.93
N ILE A 98 1.38 9.58 1.55
CA ILE A 98 0.08 8.94 1.79
C ILE A 98 -1.04 9.82 1.23
N ASP A 99 -1.97 9.20 0.50
CA ASP A 99 -3.18 9.84 -0.01
C ASP A 99 -4.39 8.94 0.28
N ILE A 100 -5.50 9.54 0.70
CA ILE A 100 -6.74 8.82 0.99
C ILE A 100 -7.81 9.29 0.01
N GLN A 101 -8.49 8.33 -0.63
CA GLN A 101 -9.56 8.61 -1.58
C GLN A 101 -10.83 7.84 -1.21
N ALA A 102 -11.96 8.53 -1.10
CA ALA A 102 -13.26 7.91 -0.94
C ALA A 102 -13.85 7.57 -2.32
N VAL A 103 -14.30 6.32 -2.47
CA VAL A 103 -15.05 5.83 -3.62
C VAL A 103 -16.46 5.53 -3.13
N ARG A 104 -17.30 6.58 -3.06
CA ARG A 104 -18.62 6.54 -2.41
C ARG A 104 -19.56 5.52 -3.05
N SER A 105 -19.52 5.38 -4.37
CA SER A 105 -20.33 4.39 -5.11
C SER A 105 -20.02 2.94 -4.74
N GLU A 106 -18.81 2.65 -4.30
CA GLU A 106 -18.35 1.31 -3.89
C GLU A 106 -18.34 1.12 -2.38
N ARG A 107 -18.75 2.14 -1.60
CA ARG A 107 -18.60 2.18 -0.13
C ARG A 107 -17.18 1.78 0.28
N LYS A 108 -16.18 2.43 -0.31
CA LYS A 108 -14.76 2.08 -0.12
C LYS A 108 -13.91 3.33 0.10
N TYR A 109 -12.90 3.21 0.96
CA TYR A 109 -11.79 4.13 1.07
C TYR A 109 -10.52 3.45 0.57
N LEU A 110 -9.79 4.14 -0.32
CA LEU A 110 -8.49 3.72 -0.83
C LEU A 110 -7.41 4.51 -0.11
N VAL A 111 -6.47 3.82 0.53
CA VAL A 111 -5.29 4.41 1.16
C VAL A 111 -4.10 4.12 0.26
N PHE A 112 -3.71 5.11 -0.55
CA PHE A 112 -2.53 5.02 -1.41
C PHE A 112 -1.29 5.38 -0.62
N ILE A 113 -0.31 4.50 -0.66
CA ILE A 113 1.00 4.71 -0.03
C ILE A 113 2.05 4.67 -1.13
N GLU A 114 2.62 5.82 -1.47
CA GLU A 114 3.83 5.88 -2.27
C GLU A 114 5.03 5.62 -1.38
N ASN A 115 5.83 4.65 -1.76
CA ASN A 115 7.03 4.22 -1.08
C ASN A 115 8.22 4.37 -2.04
N THR A 116 8.92 5.50 -1.95
CA THR A 116 10.12 5.78 -2.74
C THR A 116 11.33 5.18 -2.04
N TRP A 117 12.02 4.24 -2.67
CA TRP A 117 13.17 3.55 -2.10
C TRP A 117 14.44 4.42 -2.22
N GLY A 118 15.31 4.35 -1.21
CA GLY A 118 16.53 5.17 -1.13
C GLY A 118 17.76 4.56 -1.79
N GLY A 119 17.65 3.38 -2.41
CA GLY A 119 18.69 2.78 -3.26
C GLY A 119 19.85 2.08 -2.54
N CYS A 120 19.91 2.14 -1.21
CA CYS A 120 21.01 1.53 -0.45
C CYS A 120 20.86 0.01 -0.24
N ARG A 121 19.77 -0.63 -0.68
CA ARG A 121 19.44 -2.07 -0.55
C ARG A 121 19.54 -2.68 0.85
N ALA A 122 19.76 -1.84 1.87
CA ALA A 122 19.62 -2.21 3.27
C ALA A 122 18.15 -2.12 3.63
N GLY A 123 17.53 -3.22 4.06
CA GLY A 123 16.11 -3.25 4.39
C GLY A 123 15.72 -2.22 5.46
N GLY A 124 14.54 -1.65 5.32
CA GLY A 124 13.94 -0.69 6.23
C GLY A 124 12.44 -0.92 6.37
N VAL A 125 11.86 -0.38 7.43
CA VAL A 125 10.41 -0.37 7.64
C VAL A 125 9.97 1.03 8.10
N ARG A 126 8.91 1.56 7.49
CA ARG A 126 8.18 2.74 7.99
C ARG A 126 6.83 2.30 8.49
N ARG A 127 6.44 2.81 9.65
CA ARG A 127 5.15 2.55 10.29
C ARG A 127 4.60 3.85 10.83
N GLY A 128 3.29 3.88 11.00
CA GLY A 128 2.66 5.03 11.63
C GLY A 128 1.16 4.95 11.64
N TRP A 129 0.59 6.06 12.08
CA TRP A 129 -0.85 6.22 12.28
C TRP A 129 -1.36 7.40 11.48
N ILE A 130 -2.52 7.22 10.85
CA ILE A 130 -3.20 8.25 10.08
C ILE A 130 -4.56 8.49 10.74
N VAL A 131 -4.78 9.71 11.22
CA VAL A 131 -6.08 10.13 11.74
C VAL A 131 -6.82 10.85 10.62
N THR A 132 -7.99 10.35 10.26
CA THR A 132 -8.85 10.96 9.24
C THR A 132 -10.27 11.13 9.78
N GLU A 133 -11.15 11.73 8.98
CA GLU A 133 -12.56 11.82 9.29
C GLU A 133 -13.17 10.43 9.48
N LYS A 134 -14.27 10.35 10.22
CA LYS A 134 -14.95 9.08 10.47
C LYS A 134 -15.29 8.38 9.15
N ILE A 135 -14.75 7.19 8.95
CA ILE A 135 -15.17 6.28 7.90
C ILE A 135 -16.54 5.73 8.31
N PRO A 136 -17.61 5.93 7.51
CA PRO A 136 -18.94 5.48 7.88
C PRO A 136 -19.03 3.96 7.99
N ASP A 137 -19.95 3.48 8.82
CA ASP A 137 -20.18 2.05 8.99
C ASP A 137 -20.57 1.39 7.65
N GLY A 138 -20.10 0.15 7.46
CA GLY A 138 -20.30 -0.60 6.22
C GLY A 138 -19.40 -0.19 5.06
N TYR A 139 -18.48 0.78 5.23
CA TYR A 139 -17.44 1.05 4.25
C TYR A 139 -16.22 0.12 4.46
N SER A 140 -15.60 -0.27 3.34
CA SER A 140 -14.34 -1.02 3.34
C SER A 140 -13.13 -0.08 3.23
N VAL A 141 -11.98 -0.51 3.73
CA VAL A 141 -10.70 0.21 3.60
C VAL A 141 -9.70 -0.70 2.88
N GLU A 142 -9.12 -0.20 1.79
CA GLU A 142 -8.16 -0.93 0.98
C GLU A 142 -6.85 -0.14 0.89
N PHE A 143 -5.74 -0.77 1.24
CA PHE A 143 -4.42 -0.17 1.18
C PHE A 143 -3.73 -0.56 -0.13
N ARG A 144 -3.17 0.42 -0.83
CA ARG A 144 -2.45 0.24 -2.09
C ARG A 144 -1.08 0.86 -1.97
N GLU A 145 -0.05 0.01 -1.91
CA GLU A 145 1.33 0.45 -1.90
C GLU A 145 1.88 0.53 -3.34
N LEU A 146 2.51 1.65 -3.66
CA LEU A 146 3.23 1.89 -4.91
C LEU A 146 4.71 2.03 -4.57
N LYS A 147 5.50 1.03 -4.96
CA LYS A 147 6.95 1.00 -4.73
C LYS A 147 7.65 1.65 -5.91
N ILE A 148 8.47 2.65 -5.61
CA ILE A 148 9.15 3.48 -6.61
C ILE A 148 10.65 3.40 -6.34
N ASP A 149 11.39 2.74 -7.23
CA ASP A 149 12.85 2.61 -7.14
C ASP A 149 13.58 3.79 -7.82
N ASP A 150 12.85 4.61 -8.59
CA ASP A 150 13.36 5.77 -9.33
C ASP A 150 12.50 7.01 -9.03
N PRO A 151 13.05 8.09 -8.44
CA PRO A 151 12.32 9.29 -8.07
C PRO A 151 11.64 10.03 -9.24
N GLU A 152 11.92 9.70 -10.51
CA GLU A 152 11.17 10.23 -11.64
C GLU A 152 9.72 9.69 -11.75
N ASN A 153 9.39 8.62 -11.02
CA ASN A 153 8.07 7.96 -11.04
C ASN A 153 7.20 8.27 -9.80
N THR A 154 7.02 9.55 -9.44
CA THR A 154 6.23 9.96 -8.26
C THR A 154 4.70 9.78 -8.41
N LEU A 155 3.93 9.84 -7.31
CA LEU A 155 2.45 9.86 -7.33
C LEU A 155 1.89 10.90 -8.28
N ASP A 156 2.52 12.06 -8.38
CA ASP A 156 2.05 13.13 -9.26
C ASP A 156 2.14 12.72 -10.73
N ALA A 157 3.19 12.00 -11.11
CA ALA A 157 3.35 11.43 -12.45
C ALA A 157 2.43 10.23 -12.71
N LEU A 158 2.08 9.46 -11.67
CA LEU A 158 1.28 8.23 -11.79
C LEU A 158 -0.23 8.44 -11.55
N ARG A 159 -0.64 9.59 -10.98
CA ARG A 159 -2.05 9.97 -10.74
C ARG A 159 -2.96 9.83 -11.96
N PRO A 160 -2.57 10.23 -13.18
CA PRO A 160 -3.39 10.04 -14.37
C PRO A 160 -3.60 8.56 -14.73
N ARG A 161 -2.61 7.70 -14.41
CA ARG A 161 -2.63 6.26 -14.71
C ARG A 161 -3.44 5.47 -13.67
N LEU A 162 -3.34 5.84 -12.39
CA LEU A 162 -4.14 5.25 -11.30
C LEU A 162 -5.65 5.54 -11.41
N ARG A 163 -6.04 6.57 -12.17
CA ARG A 163 -7.45 6.85 -12.50
C ARG A 163 -8.05 5.79 -13.42
N LYS A 164 -7.27 5.22 -14.34
CA LYS A 164 -7.75 4.13 -15.19
C LYS A 164 -7.77 2.85 -14.34
N THR A 165 -8.96 2.32 -14.15
CA THR A 165 -9.24 1.05 -13.47
C THR A 165 -8.65 -0.11 -14.26
N GLU A 166 -7.36 -0.32 -14.10
CA GLU A 166 -6.65 -1.59 -14.23
C GLU A 166 -5.19 -1.28 -13.87
N PRO A 167 -4.56 -2.04 -12.94
CA PRO A 167 -3.13 -1.89 -12.73
C PRO A 167 -2.44 -2.19 -14.07
N ASP A 168 -1.87 -1.15 -14.70
CA ASP A 168 -1.11 -1.30 -15.93
C ASP A 168 0.06 -2.24 -15.65
N ARG A 169 -0.07 -3.48 -16.13
CA ARG A 169 0.91 -4.57 -15.97
C ARG A 169 2.31 -4.18 -16.45
N ARG A 170 2.45 -3.08 -17.20
CA ARG A 170 3.74 -2.63 -17.76
C ARG A 170 4.65 -1.91 -16.79
N TYR A 171 4.17 -1.49 -15.61
CA TYR A 171 5.01 -0.96 -14.53
C TYR A 171 5.25 -1.98 -13.40
N PHE A 172 4.81 -3.22 -13.59
CA PHE A 172 5.10 -4.37 -12.73
C PHE A 172 6.12 -5.30 -13.39
N THR A 173 7.35 -4.84 -13.59
CA THR A 173 8.48 -5.75 -13.84
C THR A 173 9.23 -6.01 -12.54
N ARG A 174 8.53 -6.67 -11.63
CA ARG A 174 8.99 -7.91 -10.99
C ARG A 174 7.73 -8.66 -10.59
N GLU A 175 7.49 -9.78 -11.25
CA GLU A 175 6.67 -10.85 -10.69
C GLU A 175 6.96 -10.93 -9.19
N ILE A 176 5.95 -10.67 -8.37
CA ILE A 176 6.01 -11.09 -6.97
C ILE A 176 5.89 -12.62 -7.04
N GLN A 177 7.03 -13.29 -7.23
CA GLN A 177 7.12 -14.71 -6.91
C GLN A 177 6.95 -14.79 -5.40
N ALA A 178 5.75 -15.15 -4.96
CA ALA A 178 5.55 -15.71 -3.64
C ALA A 178 6.28 -17.05 -3.61
N LYS A 179 7.59 -17.03 -3.38
CA LYS A 179 8.36 -18.24 -3.08
C LYS A 179 8.15 -18.51 -1.59
N GLN A 180 7.58 -19.67 -1.28
CA GLN A 180 7.56 -20.19 0.07
C GLN A 180 9.02 -20.49 0.45
N ILE A 181 9.61 -19.63 1.29
CA ILE A 181 10.95 -19.85 1.81
C ILE A 181 10.78 -20.71 3.06
N GLU A 182 11.21 -21.96 3.00
CA GLU A 182 11.43 -22.76 4.20
C GLU A 182 12.66 -22.21 4.92
N LEU A 183 12.41 -21.57 6.06
CA LEU A 183 13.40 -20.91 6.90
C LEU A 183 14.20 -21.94 7.67
N HIS A 184 15.31 -22.37 7.12
CA HIS A 184 16.39 -22.92 7.93
C HIS A 184 17.66 -22.07 7.72
N ASN A 185 17.94 -21.25 8.74
CA ASN A 185 19.14 -20.45 9.01
C ASN A 185 19.37 -19.18 8.15
N CYS A 186 18.49 -18.19 8.33
CA CYS A 186 19.00 -16.88 8.74
C CYS A 186 19.66 -17.04 10.11
N VAL A 187 20.84 -16.49 10.34
CA VAL A 187 21.35 -16.27 11.71
C VAL A 187 21.19 -14.75 11.97
N SER A 188 20.25 -14.18 12.73
CA SER A 188 19.59 -14.59 13.99
C SER A 188 20.54 -15.34 14.90
N ALA A 189 20.91 -14.80 16.05
CA ALA A 189 21.65 -15.56 17.05
C ALA A 189 21.09 -17.00 17.17
N ALA A 190 21.86 -18.00 16.73
CA ALA A 190 21.53 -19.41 16.85
C ALA A 190 22.84 -20.21 16.82
N GLU A 191 23.32 -20.49 18.02
CA GLU A 191 24.31 -21.51 18.43
C GLU A 191 25.47 -21.80 17.47
N GLY A 192 26.36 -20.83 17.44
CA GLY A 192 27.81 -20.96 17.35
C GLY A 192 28.38 -19.69 17.99
N ASP A 193 29.67 -19.66 18.33
CA ASP A 193 30.25 -18.46 18.93
C ASP A 193 29.91 -17.22 18.09
N PRO A 194 29.33 -16.16 18.69
CA PRO A 194 28.85 -15.01 17.95
C PRO A 194 30.01 -14.34 17.21
N VAL A 195 29.91 -14.31 15.88
CA VAL A 195 30.94 -13.69 15.04
C VAL A 195 30.70 -12.19 14.99
N VAL A 196 31.59 -11.42 15.61
CA VAL A 196 31.56 -9.96 15.58
C VAL A 196 32.35 -9.46 14.38
N ILE A 197 31.63 -9.04 13.35
CA ILE A 197 32.19 -8.45 12.13
C ILE A 197 32.62 -7.01 12.44
N ARG A 198 33.92 -6.69 12.37
CA ARG A 198 34.50 -5.39 12.82
C ARG A 198 35.10 -4.56 11.69
N ASP A 199 35.44 -5.20 10.59
CA ASP A 199 35.99 -4.59 9.39
C ASP A 199 35.67 -5.45 8.16
N ARG A 200 35.97 -4.92 6.98
CA ARG A 200 35.63 -5.57 5.71
C ARG A 200 36.36 -6.90 5.52
N GLU A 201 37.58 -7.02 6.03
CA GLU A 201 38.34 -8.26 5.97
C GLU A 201 37.69 -9.34 6.85
N SER A 202 37.20 -8.98 8.04
CA SER A 202 36.46 -9.88 8.94
C SER A 202 35.07 -10.28 8.42
N LEU A 203 34.43 -9.41 7.61
CA LEU A 203 33.20 -9.76 6.90
C LEU A 203 33.48 -10.77 5.79
N ASP A 204 34.49 -10.49 4.96
CA ASP A 204 34.87 -11.37 3.85
C ASP A 204 35.37 -12.73 4.36
N ASP A 205 36.06 -12.76 5.52
CA ASP A 205 36.47 -14.00 6.18
C ASP A 205 35.30 -14.76 6.81
N ALA A 206 34.31 -14.08 7.40
CA ALA A 206 33.10 -14.73 7.87
C ALA A 206 32.32 -15.37 6.71
N ILE A 207 32.23 -14.67 5.58
CA ILE A 207 31.61 -15.18 4.34
C ILE A 207 32.42 -16.35 3.77
N ARG A 208 33.75 -16.26 3.71
CA ARG A 208 34.61 -17.36 3.24
C ARG A 208 34.54 -18.59 4.14
N LYS A 209 34.46 -18.40 5.46
CA LYS A 209 34.41 -19.48 6.47
C LYS A 209 33.05 -20.16 6.51
N ASP A 210 31.98 -19.42 6.25
CA ASP A 210 30.66 -20.00 6.02
C ASP A 210 30.63 -20.78 4.69
N ALA A 211 31.21 -20.20 3.64
CA ALA A 211 31.31 -20.81 2.31
C ALA A 211 32.23 -22.05 2.24
N SER A 212 33.21 -22.19 3.15
CA SER A 212 34.16 -23.32 3.19
C SER A 212 33.76 -24.45 4.15
N ARG A 213 32.68 -24.27 4.92
CA ARG A 213 32.09 -25.29 5.80
C ARG A 213 31.02 -26.13 5.11
N GLN A 214 30.67 -25.77 3.87
CA GLN A 214 29.88 -26.59 2.94
C GLN A 214 30.81 -27.44 2.06
#